data_AF-A0A9W6T6B8-F1
#
_entry.id   AF-A0A9W6T6B8-F1
#
_cell.length_a   1.000
_cell.length_b   1.000
_cell.length_c   1.000
_cell.angle_alpha   90.00
_cell.angle_beta   90.00
_cell.angle_gamma   90.00
#
_symmetry.space_group_name_H-M   'P 1'
#
loop_
_entity.id
_entity.type
_entity.pdbx_description
1 polymer ?
#
loop_
_entity_poly.entity_id
_entity_poly.type
_entity_poly.pdbx_seq_one_letter_code
_entity_poly.pdbx_strand_id
1 'polypeptide(L)'
;MNIVYYGRTRRLNCEAEIEGLKYYSDLNKMLAVTDCVFVACPLLPETKHLINKDRFKHMKSRVRLVNVGRGPIVEESAVIDALERGQLVGAGFDVFEFEPKVDERLLKNKKITILPHIGACTKQSFEEFERKCVNNLVETFFGEGKPAAVNLLD
;
A
#
# COMPACT_ATOMS: atom_id res chain seq x y z
N MET A 1 -14.99 9.83 -8.25
CA MET A 1 -14.06 10.26 -7.18
C MET A 1 -12.95 11.06 -7.82
N ASN A 2 -12.42 12.09 -7.17
CA ASN A 2 -11.20 12.76 -7.64
C ASN A 2 -9.99 11.96 -7.16
N ILE A 3 -9.01 11.74 -8.04
CA ILE A 3 -7.83 10.94 -7.72
C ILE A 3 -6.62 11.85 -7.63
N VAL A 4 -5.98 11.86 -6.46
CA VAL A 4 -4.69 12.52 -6.22
C VAL A 4 -3.68 11.45 -5.86
N TYR A 5 -2.42 11.65 -6.24
CA TYR A 5 -1.37 10.69 -5.91
C TYR A 5 -0.05 11.37 -5.56
N TYR A 6 0.73 10.67 -4.73
CA TYR A 6 2.08 10.99 -4.35
C TYR A 6 2.96 9.78 -4.63
N GLY A 7 4.18 10.03 -5.09
CA GLY A 7 5.18 8.99 -5.29
C GLY A 7 6.52 9.62 -5.66
N ARG A 8 7.61 8.86 -5.49
CA ARG A 8 8.97 9.33 -5.80
C ARG A 8 9.11 9.82 -7.25
N THR A 9 8.42 9.16 -8.18
CA THR A 9 8.47 9.47 -9.60
C THR A 9 7.07 9.82 -10.10
N ARG A 10 6.93 11.01 -10.69
CA ARG A 10 5.70 11.46 -11.36
C ARG A 10 5.42 10.57 -12.57
N ARG A 11 4.17 10.16 -12.74
CA ARG A 11 3.68 9.24 -13.78
C ARG A 11 2.93 10.02 -14.87
N LEU A 12 3.68 10.73 -15.72
CA LEU A 12 3.10 11.56 -16.80
C LEU A 12 2.21 10.76 -17.76
N ASN A 13 2.58 9.51 -18.07
CA ASN A 13 1.75 8.65 -18.93
C ASN A 13 0.38 8.38 -18.29
N CYS A 14 0.33 8.07 -16.99
CA CYS A 14 -0.92 7.87 -16.28
C CYS A 14 -1.75 9.16 -16.19
N GLU A 15 -1.11 10.32 -16.03
CA GLU A 15 -1.81 11.62 -16.02
C GLU A 15 -2.42 11.98 -17.38
N ALA A 16 -1.81 11.52 -18.48
CA ALA A 16 -2.36 11.71 -19.82
C ALA A 16 -3.56 10.78 -20.11
N GLU A 17 -3.56 9.58 -19.54
CA GLU A 17 -4.61 8.57 -19.74
C GLU A 17 -5.79 8.72 -18.78
N ILE A 18 -5.55 9.20 -17.55
CA ILE A 18 -6.55 9.26 -16.48
C ILE A 18 -6.96 10.72 -16.27
N GLU A 19 -8.14 11.08 -16.78
CA GLU A 19 -8.71 12.42 -16.62
C GLU A 19 -8.84 12.79 -15.14
N GLY A 20 -8.34 13.97 -14.78
CA GLY A 20 -8.41 14.49 -13.42
C GLY A 20 -7.43 13.88 -12.42
N LEU A 21 -6.50 13.00 -12.85
CA LEU A 21 -5.43 12.50 -12.00
C LEU A 21 -4.44 13.63 -11.67
N LYS A 22 -4.29 13.94 -10.38
CA LYS A 22 -3.42 15.05 -9.92
C LYS A 22 -2.25 14.56 -9.08
N TYR A 23 -1.05 14.89 -9.53
CA TYR A 23 0.18 14.65 -8.78
C TYR A 23 0.41 15.70 -7.69
N TYR A 24 0.91 15.23 -6.54
CA TYR A 24 1.46 16.05 -5.47
C TYR A 24 2.92 15.67 -5.25
N SER A 25 3.81 16.66 -5.26
CA SER A 25 5.23 16.48 -4.91
C SER A 25 5.48 16.42 -3.39
N ASP A 26 4.48 16.78 -2.59
CA ASP A 26 4.52 16.79 -1.13
C ASP A 26 3.35 15.96 -0.58
N LEU A 27 3.69 14.88 0.13
CA LEU A 27 2.72 13.97 0.73
C LEU A 27 1.79 14.69 1.71
N ASN A 28 2.29 15.63 2.52
CA ASN A 28 1.46 16.34 3.50
C ASN A 28 0.38 17.18 2.81
N LYS A 29 0.73 17.84 1.70
CA LYS A 29 -0.23 18.60 0.89
C LYS A 29 -1.28 17.71 0.24
N MET A 30 -0.90 16.50 -0.17
CA MET A 30 -1.85 15.50 -0.66
C MET A 30 -2.80 15.04 0.46
N LEU A 31 -2.25 14.69 1.63
CA LEU A 31 -3.03 14.21 2.78
C LEU A 31 -4.06 15.25 3.25
N ALA A 32 -3.72 16.54 3.22
CA ALA A 32 -4.60 17.63 3.62
C ALA A 32 -5.87 17.78 2.77
N VAL A 33 -5.87 17.25 1.54
CA VAL A 33 -7.03 17.30 0.64
C VAL A 33 -7.71 15.95 0.44
N THR A 34 -7.21 14.88 1.08
CA THR A 34 -7.64 13.50 0.82
C THR A 34 -8.69 13.02 1.83
N ASP A 35 -9.80 12.49 1.35
CA ASP A 35 -10.87 11.90 2.17
C ASP A 35 -10.71 10.39 2.42
N CYS A 36 -9.99 9.70 1.53
CA CYS A 36 -9.67 8.28 1.63
C CYS A 36 -8.24 8.05 1.13
N VAL A 37 -7.34 7.65 2.03
CA VAL A 37 -5.93 7.39 1.74
C VAL A 37 -5.78 5.91 1.37
N PHE A 38 -5.19 5.63 0.21
CA PHE A 38 -4.93 4.27 -0.26
C PHE A 38 -3.42 4.05 -0.39
N VAL A 39 -2.88 3.12 0.40
CA VAL A 39 -1.44 2.84 0.46
C VAL A 39 -1.11 1.64 -0.43
N ALA A 40 -0.35 1.89 -1.48
CA ALA A 40 0.10 0.89 -2.46
C ALA A 40 1.50 1.25 -3.01
N CYS A 41 2.46 1.45 -2.11
CA CYS A 41 3.86 1.71 -2.46
C CYS A 41 4.78 0.59 -1.92
N PRO A 42 6.00 0.43 -2.46
CA PRO A 42 6.96 -0.53 -1.92
C PRO A 42 7.39 -0.15 -0.51
N LEU A 43 7.69 -1.16 0.32
CA LEU A 43 8.37 -0.96 1.59
C LEU A 43 9.86 -0.79 1.35
N LEU A 44 10.37 0.38 1.68
CA LEU A 44 11.76 0.82 1.63
C LEU A 44 12.10 1.48 2.98
N PRO A 45 13.37 1.71 3.31
CA PRO A 45 13.73 2.47 4.52
C PRO A 45 13.01 3.82 4.62
N GLU A 46 12.80 4.50 3.49
CA GLU A 46 12.16 5.82 3.44
C GLU A 46 10.63 5.75 3.51
N THR A 47 10.02 4.59 3.22
CA THR A 47 8.57 4.39 3.29
C THR A 47 8.13 3.59 4.51
N LYS A 48 9.06 3.12 5.34
CA LYS A 48 8.74 2.57 6.66
C LYS A 48 8.12 3.67 7.52
N HIS A 49 6.94 3.39 8.07
CA HIS A 49 6.12 4.35 8.81
C HIS A 49 5.87 5.65 8.03
N LEU A 50 5.71 5.55 6.70
CA LEU A 50 5.32 6.67 5.85
C LEU A 50 4.01 7.30 6.31
N ILE A 51 3.09 6.49 6.84
CA ILE A 51 1.90 6.95 7.56
C ILE A 51 2.12 6.71 9.04
N ASN A 52 2.60 7.73 9.73
CA ASN A 52 2.90 7.74 11.17
C ASN A 52 2.03 8.77 11.91
N LYS A 53 2.21 8.84 13.23
CA LYS A 53 1.51 9.80 14.10
C LYS A 53 1.59 11.26 13.65
N ASP A 54 2.73 11.70 13.10
CA ASP A 54 2.88 13.08 12.61
C ASP A 54 2.13 13.31 11.31
N ARG A 55 2.12 12.31 10.41
CA ARG A 55 1.40 12.39 9.14
C ARG A 55 -0.12 12.43 9.32
N PHE A 56 -0.64 11.79 10.36
CA PHE A 56 -2.04 11.96 10.74
C PHE A 56 -2.40 13.43 11.01
N LYS A 57 -1.50 14.25 11.57
CA LYS A 57 -1.78 15.68 11.82
C LYS A 57 -2.07 16.48 10.54
N HIS A 58 -1.60 16.00 9.39
CA HIS A 58 -1.83 16.63 8.09
C HIS A 58 -3.09 16.12 7.38
N MET A 59 -3.72 15.06 7.88
CA MET A 59 -4.92 14.51 7.27
C MET A 59 -6.17 15.30 7.68
N LYS A 60 -7.19 15.27 6.82
CA LYS A 60 -8.53 15.75 7.17
C LYS A 60 -9.08 14.99 8.39
N SER A 61 -10.00 15.63 9.11
CA SER A 61 -10.81 14.90 10.09
C SER A 61 -11.75 13.93 9.36
N ARG A 62 -12.10 12.83 10.03
CA ARG A 62 -13.01 11.79 9.51
C ARG A 62 -12.53 11.15 8.20
N VAL A 63 -11.22 10.96 8.06
CA VAL A 63 -10.61 10.30 6.90
C VAL A 63 -10.75 8.77 6.99
N ARG A 64 -10.60 8.09 5.85
CA ARG A 64 -10.47 6.62 5.77
C ARG A 64 -9.06 6.23 5.34
N LEU A 65 -8.55 5.10 5.81
CA LEU A 65 -7.22 4.60 5.47
C LEU A 65 -7.28 3.14 5.01
N VAL A 66 -6.72 2.86 3.83
CA VAL A 66 -6.62 1.50 3.28
C VAL A 66 -5.16 1.16 3.06
N ASN A 67 -4.73 -0.03 3.48
CA ASN A 67 -3.38 -0.53 3.22
C ASN A 67 -3.42 -1.91 2.57
N VAL A 68 -2.91 -1.98 1.34
CA VAL A 68 -2.72 -3.21 0.55
C VAL A 68 -1.26 -3.36 0.09
N GLY A 69 -0.36 -2.49 0.56
CA GLY A 69 1.06 -2.52 0.22
C GLY A 69 1.82 -3.48 1.11
N ARG A 70 2.42 -2.95 2.17
CA ARG A 70 3.08 -3.72 3.23
C ARG A 70 2.71 -3.11 4.58
N GLY A 71 2.58 -3.94 5.60
CA GLY A 71 2.20 -3.52 6.94
C GLY A 71 3.05 -2.37 7.49
N PRO A 72 4.40 -2.52 7.56
CA PRO A 72 5.28 -1.51 8.16
C PRO A 72 5.31 -0.13 7.48
N ILE A 73 4.61 0.07 6.35
CA ILE A 73 4.43 1.39 5.74
C ILE A 73 3.52 2.27 6.62
N VAL A 74 2.60 1.64 7.35
CA VAL A 74 1.68 2.30 8.27
C VAL A 74 2.04 1.91 9.69
N GLU A 75 2.22 2.90 10.56
CA GLU A 75 2.45 2.69 11.99
C GLU A 75 1.13 2.31 12.67
N GLU A 76 0.98 1.06 13.13
CA GLU A 76 -0.30 0.56 13.67
C GLU A 76 -0.75 1.30 14.94
N SER A 77 0.20 1.67 15.80
CA SER A 77 -0.09 2.44 17.02
C SER A 77 -0.74 3.80 16.68
N ALA A 78 -0.27 4.46 15.62
CA ALA A 78 -0.83 5.73 15.17
C ALA A 78 -2.24 5.58 14.59
N VAL A 79 -2.53 4.45 13.93
CA VAL A 79 -3.87 4.12 13.44
C VAL A 79 -4.84 3.93 14.59
N ILE A 80 -4.44 3.18 15.63
CA ILE A 80 -5.24 2.94 16.83
C ILE A 80 -5.57 4.28 17.50
N ASP A 81 -4.55 5.11 17.75
CA ASP A 81 -4.74 6.45 18.32
C ASP A 81 -5.69 7.33 17.47
N ALA A 82 -5.60 7.24 16.14
CA ALA A 82 -6.44 8.02 15.22
C ALA A 82 -7.90 7.51 15.18
N LEU A 83 -8.12 6.20 15.32
CA LEU A 83 -9.46 5.59 15.43
C LEU A 83 -10.15 5.94 16.75
N GLU A 84 -9.41 5.93 17.85
CA GLU A 84 -9.89 6.28 19.19
C GLU A 84 -10.28 7.76 19.28
N ARG A 85 -9.46 8.65 18.71
CA ARG A 85 -9.75 10.09 18.63
C ARG A 85 -10.81 10.47 17.59
N GLY A 86 -11.34 9.50 16.84
CA GLY A 86 -12.35 9.73 15.80
C GLY A 86 -11.83 10.49 14.57
N GLN A 87 -10.51 10.64 14.45
CA GLN A 87 -9.88 11.22 13.26
C GLN A 87 -10.02 10.27 12.07
N LEU A 88 -9.82 8.98 12.29
CA LEU A 88 -10.20 7.93 11.35
C LEU A 88 -11.65 7.48 11.63
N VAL A 89 -12.50 7.54 10.61
CA VAL A 89 -13.85 6.95 10.69
C VAL A 89 -13.89 5.49 10.25
N GLY A 90 -12.85 5.04 9.56
CA GLY A 90 -12.65 3.62 9.28
C GLY A 90 -11.32 3.32 8.60
N ALA A 91 -10.93 2.05 8.65
CA ALA A 91 -9.73 1.55 8.00
C ALA A 91 -9.96 0.18 7.31
N GLY A 92 -9.15 -0.18 6.32
CA GLY A 92 -9.25 -1.46 5.60
C GLY A 92 -7.88 -2.03 5.28
N PHE A 93 -7.45 -3.07 5.99
CA PHE A 93 -6.07 -3.56 5.97
C PHE A 93 -6.04 -5.02 5.51
N ASP A 94 -5.25 -5.29 4.46
CA ASP A 94 -4.87 -6.67 4.07
C ASP A 94 -3.50 -7.06 4.64
N VAL A 95 -2.73 -6.08 5.14
CA VAL A 95 -1.35 -6.26 5.63
C VAL A 95 -1.11 -5.57 6.97
N PHE A 96 -0.23 -6.12 7.81
CA PHE A 96 0.02 -5.72 9.21
C PHE A 96 1.51 -5.58 9.53
N GLU A 97 1.83 -4.66 10.44
CA GLU A 97 3.21 -4.29 10.79
C GLU A 97 4.01 -5.46 11.36
N PHE A 98 3.34 -6.35 12.10
CA PHE A 98 3.95 -7.48 12.80
C PHE A 98 3.45 -8.85 12.29
N GLU A 99 3.07 -8.94 11.01
CA GLU A 99 2.56 -10.17 10.40
C GLU A 99 3.42 -11.40 10.77
N PRO A 100 2.79 -12.55 11.09
CA PRO A 100 1.34 -12.82 11.05
C PRO A 100 0.59 -12.34 12.30
N LYS A 101 1.26 -11.68 13.26
CA LYS A 101 0.61 -11.15 14.47
C LYS A 101 -0.08 -9.83 14.15
N VAL A 102 -1.32 -9.69 14.59
CA VAL A 102 -2.12 -8.46 14.46
C VAL A 102 -2.42 -7.94 15.85
N ASP A 103 -2.31 -6.62 16.07
CA ASP A 103 -2.69 -6.00 17.33
C ASP A 103 -4.17 -6.30 17.66
N GLU A 104 -4.43 -6.84 18.86
CA GLU A 104 -5.78 -7.20 19.28
C GLU A 104 -6.74 -6.00 19.27
N ARG A 105 -6.24 -4.78 19.48
CA ARG A 105 -7.04 -3.55 19.44
C ARG A 105 -7.55 -3.30 18.03
N LEU A 106 -6.80 -3.65 16.98
CA LEU A 106 -7.28 -3.60 15.60
C LEU A 106 -8.35 -4.69 15.39
N LEU A 107 -8.08 -5.94 15.78
CA LEU A 107 -9.03 -7.05 15.61
C LEU A 107 -10.39 -6.81 16.29
N LYS A 108 -10.40 -6.17 17.46
CA LYS A 108 -11.62 -5.88 18.23
C LYS A 108 -12.33 -4.61 17.77
N ASN A 109 -11.74 -3.80 16.89
CA ASN A 109 -12.28 -2.51 16.49
C ASN A 109 -13.33 -2.66 15.36
N LYS A 110 -14.57 -2.23 15.61
CA LYS A 110 -15.66 -2.33 14.62
C LYS A 110 -15.53 -1.39 13.42
N LYS A 111 -14.56 -0.46 13.44
CA LYS A 111 -14.33 0.51 12.36
C LYS A 111 -13.23 0.06 11.39
N ILE A 112 -12.60 -1.10 11.62
CA ILE A 112 -11.59 -1.63 10.70
C ILE A 112 -12.09 -2.92 10.05
N THR A 113 -11.86 -3.03 8.75
CA THR A 113 -12.00 -4.28 7.99
C THR A 113 -10.61 -4.88 7.82
N ILE A 114 -10.47 -6.17 8.16
CA ILE A 114 -9.19 -6.88 8.16
C ILE A 114 -9.30 -8.10 7.23
N LEU A 115 -8.28 -8.30 6.40
CA LEU A 115 -8.09 -9.49 5.58
C LEU A 115 -6.69 -10.08 5.85
N PRO A 116 -6.51 -11.41 5.79
CA PRO A 116 -5.25 -12.05 6.17
C PRO A 116 -4.29 -12.17 4.96
N HIS A 117 -3.88 -11.04 4.39
CA HIS A 117 -2.91 -10.96 3.28
C HIS A 117 -3.34 -11.78 2.05
N ILE A 118 -4.58 -11.57 1.61
CA ILE A 118 -5.20 -12.34 0.51
C ILE A 118 -5.32 -11.55 -0.79
N GLY A 119 -4.77 -10.34 -0.89
CA GLY A 119 -4.91 -9.48 -2.06
C GLY A 119 -4.46 -10.12 -3.38
N ALA A 120 -3.51 -11.06 -3.34
CA ALA A 120 -3.03 -11.81 -4.49
C ALA A 120 -3.58 -13.24 -4.59
N CYS A 121 -4.45 -13.67 -3.68
CA CYS A 121 -4.85 -15.08 -3.54
C CYS A 121 -5.97 -15.49 -4.51
N THR A 122 -5.72 -15.38 -5.82
CA THR A 122 -6.61 -15.88 -6.88
C THR A 122 -5.95 -17.01 -7.66
N LYS A 123 -6.73 -17.96 -8.17
CA LYS A 123 -6.22 -19.08 -8.99
C LYS A 123 -5.36 -18.56 -10.15
N GLN A 124 -5.84 -17.55 -10.86
CA GLN A 124 -5.14 -16.91 -11.96
C GLN A 124 -3.80 -16.31 -11.51
N SER A 125 -3.77 -15.58 -10.39
CA SER A 125 -2.52 -15.04 -9.84
C SER A 125 -1.51 -16.14 -9.52
N PHE A 126 -1.93 -17.23 -8.88
CA PHE A 126 -1.03 -18.36 -8.57
C PHE A 126 -0.50 -19.04 -9.84
N GLU A 127 -1.35 -19.31 -10.84
CA GLU A 127 -0.93 -19.88 -12.13
C GLU A 127 0.09 -18.96 -12.84
N GLU A 128 -0.11 -17.65 -12.80
CA GLU A 128 0.84 -16.67 -13.32
C GLU A 128 2.17 -16.64 -12.56
N PHE A 129 2.13 -16.73 -11.22
CA PHE A 129 3.33 -16.76 -10.39
C PHE A 129 4.17 -18.00 -10.69
N GLU A 130 3.54 -19.18 -10.68
CA GLU A 130 4.20 -20.44 -10.99
C GLU A 130 4.82 -20.41 -12.39
N ARG A 131 4.07 -19.96 -13.40
CA ARG A 131 4.57 -19.87 -14.77
C ARG A 131 5.75 -18.92 -14.89
N LYS A 132 5.70 -17.74 -14.26
CA LYS A 132 6.82 -16.78 -14.27
C LYS A 132 8.06 -17.35 -13.59
N CYS A 133 7.90 -18.03 -12.45
CA CYS A 133 8.99 -18.70 -11.75
C CYS A 133 9.64 -19.79 -12.62
N VAL A 134 8.84 -20.68 -13.21
CA VAL A 134 9.34 -21.75 -14.08
C VAL A 134 10.05 -21.17 -15.30
N ASN A 135 9.45 -20.18 -15.98
CA ASN A 135 10.07 -19.55 -17.15
C ASN A 135 11.42 -18.89 -16.79
N ASN A 136 11.51 -18.22 -15.65
CA ASN A 136 12.78 -17.64 -15.19
C ASN A 136 13.85 -18.72 -14.97
N LEU A 137 13.50 -19.87 -14.38
CA LEU A 137 14.43 -20.99 -14.22
C LEU A 137 14.87 -21.56 -15.57
N VAL A 138 13.93 -21.79 -16.48
CA VAL A 138 14.22 -22.34 -17.82
C VAL A 138 15.17 -21.41 -18.59
N GLU A 139 14.86 -20.13 -18.69
CA GLU A 139 15.70 -19.18 -19.42
C GLU A 139 17.09 -18.98 -18.79
N THR A 140 17.18 -19.09 -17.46
CA THR A 140 18.45 -18.95 -16.74
C THR A 140 19.36 -20.18 -16.89
N PHE A 141 18.81 -21.39 -16.81
CA PHE A 141 19.64 -22.61 -16.81
C PHE A 141 19.76 -23.27 -18.18
N PHE A 142 18.80 -23.06 -19.06
CA PHE A 142 18.70 -23.74 -20.35
C PHE A 142 18.53 -22.78 -21.55
N GLY A 143 18.29 -21.49 -21.31
CA GLY A 143 18.23 -20.44 -22.32
C GLY A 143 19.54 -19.66 -22.44
N GLU A 144 19.45 -18.35 -22.62
CA GLU A 144 20.61 -17.45 -22.76
C GLU A 144 21.31 -17.09 -21.43
N GLY A 145 20.95 -17.76 -20.33
CA GLY A 145 21.52 -17.46 -19.02
C GLY A 145 20.90 -16.24 -18.35
N LYS A 146 19.69 -15.82 -18.75
CA LYS A 146 19.01 -14.62 -18.25
C LYS A 146 17.56 -14.92 -17.90
N PRO A 147 17.00 -14.38 -16.81
CA PRO A 147 15.59 -14.57 -16.48
C PRO A 147 14.67 -13.83 -17.46
N ALA A 148 13.49 -14.41 -17.73
CA ALA A 148 12.47 -13.87 -18.63
C ALA A 148 11.77 -12.60 -18.11
N ALA A 149 11.60 -12.46 -16.79
CA ALA A 149 10.93 -11.33 -16.17
C ALA A 149 11.90 -10.53 -15.30
N VAL A 150 12.11 -9.26 -15.63
CA VAL A 150 13.01 -8.35 -14.90
C VAL A 150 12.24 -7.21 -14.23
N ASN A 151 12.12 -7.31 -12.90
CA ASN A 151 12.38 -6.20 -11.97
C ASN A 151 13.52 -6.73 -11.08
N LEU A 152 14.75 -6.73 -11.61
CA LEU A 152 15.90 -7.14 -10.81
C LEU A 152 16.00 -6.15 -9.65
N LEU A 153 15.92 -6.69 -8.43
CA LEU A 153 16.32 -5.96 -7.24
C LEU A 153 17.85 -6.07 -7.25
N ASP A 154 18.51 -5.01 -7.70
CA ASP A 154 19.97 -4.88 -7.67
C ASP A 154 20.52 -5.05 -6.24
#